data_AF-A0A6J3MDB8-F1
#
_entry.id   AF-A0A6J3MDB8-F1
#
_cell.length_a   1.000
_cell.length_b   1.000
_cell.length_c   1.000
_cell.angle_alpha   90.00
_cell.angle_beta   90.00
_cell.angle_gamma   90.00
#
_symmetry.space_group_name_H-M   'P 1'
#
loop_
_entity.id
_entity.type
_entity.pdbx_description
1 polymer ?
#
loop_
_entity_poly.entity_id
_entity_poly.type
_entity_poly.pdbx_seq_one_letter_code
_entity_poly.pdbx_strand_id
1 'polypeptide(L)'
;MKFSTVLALMATGVSAQFYNITSAPFQLVVKTKGYATNPYAGAVLTACHAGAAIEALCIFDQANKTVANYNTFRFNTSIYSSQQDNTYGEQGAITWILPSAGGEGYSNPLKFVYNTASNVALPLIEPVNDPTLVSFNPQDGRLSVQSYIDDSVSPIAVGQKAYYRWAICKINYSGYQYVALNWIQGSGKAQNPSCVEVDIVRKFI
;
A
#
# COMPACT_ATOMS: atom_id res chain seq x y z
N MET A 1 -32.19 -55.33 -15.48
CA MET A 1 -31.51 -54.03 -15.73
C MET A 1 -32.05 -53.05 -14.68
N LYS A 2 -31.30 -52.81 -13.60
CA LYS A 2 -30.37 -51.67 -13.40
C LYS A 2 -31.04 -50.33 -13.75
N PHE A 3 -31.22 -49.46 -12.75
CA PHE A 3 -30.67 -48.10 -12.75
C PHE A 3 -30.62 -47.61 -11.29
N SER A 4 -29.44 -47.66 -10.68
CA SER A 4 -29.14 -46.94 -9.44
C SER A 4 -28.69 -45.54 -9.82
N THR A 5 -29.48 -44.53 -9.44
CA THR A 5 -29.13 -43.12 -9.62
C THR A 5 -28.12 -42.73 -8.55
N VAL A 6 -26.87 -42.50 -8.94
CA VAL A 6 -25.85 -41.92 -8.05
C VAL A 6 -26.01 -40.40 -8.11
N LEU A 7 -26.40 -39.80 -6.98
CA LEU A 7 -26.47 -38.36 -6.81
C LEU A 7 -25.04 -37.85 -6.52
N ALA A 8 -24.41 -37.21 -7.51
CA ALA A 8 -23.11 -36.58 -7.32
C ALA A 8 -23.28 -35.26 -6.55
N LEU A 9 -22.91 -35.22 -5.27
CA LEU A 9 -22.71 -33.98 -4.54
C LEU A 9 -21.46 -33.28 -5.10
N MET A 10 -21.64 -32.19 -5.84
CA MET A 10 -20.57 -31.24 -6.10
C MET A 10 -20.32 -30.44 -4.81
N ALA A 11 -19.29 -30.81 -4.06
CA ALA A 11 -18.78 -29.97 -2.99
C ALA A 11 -18.14 -28.72 -3.63
N THR A 12 -18.89 -27.62 -3.69
CA THR A 12 -18.32 -26.30 -3.97
C THR A 12 -17.46 -25.92 -2.77
N GLY A 13 -16.15 -26.18 -2.86
CA GLY A 13 -15.19 -25.70 -1.88
C GLY A 13 -15.21 -24.17 -1.89
N VAL A 14 -15.76 -23.56 -0.85
CA VAL A 14 -15.59 -22.13 -0.62
C VAL A 14 -14.13 -21.94 -0.24
N SER A 15 -13.31 -21.47 -1.19
CA SER A 15 -11.97 -20.99 -0.85
C SER A 15 -12.14 -19.77 0.04
N ALA A 16 -11.82 -19.89 1.33
CA ALA A 16 -11.72 -18.73 2.20
C ALA A 16 -10.68 -17.77 1.60
N GLN A 17 -11.09 -16.54 1.28
CA GLN A 17 -10.13 -15.51 0.89
C GLN A 17 -9.23 -15.21 2.10
N PHE A 18 -7.91 -15.24 1.89
CA PHE A 18 -6.95 -15.00 2.97
C PHE A 18 -7.21 -13.66 3.67
N TYR A 19 -7.49 -12.61 2.89
CA TYR A 19 -7.95 -11.33 3.42
C TYR A 19 -9.47 -11.33 3.58
N ASN A 20 -9.95 -11.31 4.82
CA ASN A 20 -11.37 -11.43 5.15
C ASN A 20 -11.90 -10.33 6.07
N ILE A 21 -11.05 -9.35 6.41
CA ILE A 21 -11.43 -8.13 7.11
C ILE A 21 -11.11 -6.96 6.18
N THR A 22 -12.06 -6.05 6.01
CA THR A 22 -11.89 -4.83 5.20
C THR A 22 -12.26 -3.61 6.03
N SER A 23 -11.37 -2.61 6.07
CA SER A 23 -11.62 -1.38 6.82
C SER A 23 -12.71 -0.51 6.19
N ALA A 24 -13.23 0.44 6.97
CA ALA A 24 -13.90 1.62 6.43
C ALA A 24 -12.97 2.36 5.43
N PRO A 25 -13.53 3.08 4.43
CA PRO A 25 -12.74 3.84 3.47
C PRO A 25 -11.92 4.94 4.14
N PHE A 26 -10.75 5.24 3.58
CA PHE A 26 -9.86 6.28 4.09
C PHE A 26 -9.05 6.96 3.00
N GLN A 27 -8.43 8.08 3.36
CA GLN A 27 -7.41 8.78 2.59
C GLN A 27 -6.03 8.54 3.19
N LEU A 28 -5.01 8.54 2.33
CA LEU A 28 -3.61 8.61 2.72
C LEU A 28 -3.15 10.06 2.64
N VAL A 29 -2.73 10.61 3.78
CA VAL A 29 -2.38 12.03 3.91
C VAL A 29 -0.90 12.17 4.24
N VAL A 30 -0.23 13.09 3.56
CA VAL A 30 1.18 13.40 3.78
C VAL A 30 1.32 14.24 5.05
N LYS A 31 2.21 13.80 5.94
CA LYS A 31 2.61 14.49 7.16
C LYS A 31 4.09 14.85 7.08
N THR A 32 4.43 16.03 7.61
CA THR A 32 5.82 16.47 7.77
C THR A 32 6.59 15.51 8.68
N LYS A 33 7.77 15.07 8.24
CA LYS A 33 8.74 14.39 9.11
C LYS A 33 9.67 15.43 9.73
N GLY A 34 9.32 15.94 10.91
CA GLY A 34 10.16 16.80 11.76
C GLY A 34 10.43 18.25 11.27
N TYR A 35 10.39 18.54 9.97
CA TYR A 35 10.68 19.88 9.43
C TYR A 35 9.40 20.65 9.04
N ALA A 36 9.35 21.93 9.43
CA ALA A 36 8.21 22.82 9.16
C ALA A 36 8.02 23.19 7.67
N THR A 37 9.00 22.92 6.80
CA THR A 37 8.98 23.27 5.37
C THR A 37 8.99 22.03 4.47
N ASN A 38 8.00 21.14 4.61
CA ASN A 38 7.74 20.11 3.60
C ASN A 38 6.67 20.61 2.62
N PRO A 39 6.97 20.77 1.31
CA PRO A 39 6.02 21.33 0.33
C PRO A 39 4.81 20.43 0.07
N TYR A 40 4.85 19.17 0.53
CA TYR A 40 3.78 18.20 0.35
C TYR A 40 2.94 18.01 1.61
N ALA A 41 3.22 18.73 2.71
CA ALA A 41 2.47 18.62 3.96
C ALA A 41 0.96 18.82 3.75
N GLY A 42 0.16 17.90 4.26
CA GLY A 42 -1.30 17.92 4.13
C GLY A 42 -1.83 17.44 2.78
N ALA A 43 -0.97 17.17 1.81
CA ALA A 43 -1.40 16.63 0.53
C ALA A 43 -2.06 15.25 0.70
N VAL A 44 -3.10 14.99 -0.09
CA VAL A 44 -3.77 13.69 -0.15
C VAL A 44 -3.22 12.93 -1.34
N LEU A 45 -2.82 11.67 -1.11
CA LEU A 45 -2.37 10.79 -2.20
C LEU A 45 -3.57 10.33 -3.02
N THR A 46 -3.36 10.22 -4.34
CA THR A 46 -4.37 9.72 -5.27
C THR A 46 -3.79 8.62 -6.16
N ALA A 47 -4.63 7.72 -6.64
CA ALA A 47 -4.29 6.71 -7.62
C ALA A 47 -4.20 7.35 -9.02
N CYS A 48 -2.99 7.74 -9.43
CA CYS A 48 -2.72 8.27 -10.77
C CYS A 48 -2.44 7.12 -11.75
N HIS A 49 -3.12 7.12 -12.89
CA HIS A 49 -2.91 6.15 -13.95
C HIS A 49 -1.45 6.12 -14.44
N ALA A 50 -0.83 4.94 -14.41
CA ALA A 50 0.55 4.69 -14.82
C ALA A 50 0.68 3.51 -15.81
N GLY A 51 -0.43 3.12 -16.44
CA GLY A 51 -0.49 2.01 -17.40
C GLY A 51 -1.75 1.15 -17.23
N ALA A 52 -1.80 0.01 -17.93
CA ALA A 52 -2.95 -0.88 -18.00
C ALA A 52 -3.42 -1.39 -16.62
N ALA A 53 -4.37 -0.68 -16.00
CA ALA A 53 -4.84 -0.91 -14.63
C ALA A 53 -3.76 -0.78 -13.55
N ILE A 54 -2.74 0.05 -13.80
CA ILE A 54 -1.65 0.33 -12.87
C ILE A 54 -1.78 1.77 -12.42
N GLU A 55 -1.70 2.01 -11.12
CA GLU A 55 -1.77 3.34 -10.54
C GLU A 55 -0.60 3.62 -9.59
N ALA A 56 0.04 4.77 -9.75
CA ALA A 56 1.01 5.29 -8.77
C ALA A 56 0.29 6.13 -7.71
N LEU A 57 0.77 6.08 -6.47
CA LEU A 57 0.29 6.94 -5.38
C LEU A 57 0.89 8.35 -5.52
N CYS A 58 0.26 9.21 -6.31
CA CYS A 58 0.77 10.54 -6.66
C CYS A 58 0.25 11.65 -5.72
N ILE A 59 1.00 12.74 -5.63
CA ILE A 59 0.52 14.03 -5.14
C ILE A 59 -0.29 14.68 -6.26
N PHE A 60 -1.59 14.86 -6.04
CA PHE A 60 -2.45 15.56 -7.00
C PHE A 60 -2.72 16.98 -6.50
N ASP A 61 -2.47 17.98 -7.36
CA ASP A 61 -2.80 19.37 -7.09
C ASP A 61 -4.33 19.55 -7.10
N GLN A 62 -4.91 19.79 -5.92
CA GLN A 62 -6.35 19.95 -5.69
C GLN A 62 -6.91 21.25 -6.29
N ALA A 63 -6.10 22.16 -6.81
CA ALA A 63 -6.56 23.47 -7.27
C ALA A 63 -7.61 23.43 -8.40
N ASN A 64 -7.90 22.28 -9.02
CA ASN A 64 -8.81 22.26 -10.17
C ASN A 64 -9.80 21.09 -10.33
N LYS A 65 -9.91 20.09 -9.45
CA LYS A 65 -10.93 19.03 -9.63
C LYS A 65 -11.39 18.36 -8.33
N THR A 66 -12.70 18.36 -8.08
CA THR A 66 -13.38 17.33 -7.28
C THR A 66 -13.41 16.03 -8.09
N VAL A 67 -12.36 15.20 -7.99
CA VAL A 67 -12.37 13.90 -8.65
C VAL A 67 -12.88 12.86 -7.65
N ALA A 68 -14.13 12.41 -7.84
CA ALA A 68 -14.71 11.36 -7.01
C ALA A 68 -13.86 10.08 -7.09
N ASN A 69 -13.49 9.54 -5.91
CA ASN A 69 -12.97 8.19 -5.64
C ASN A 69 -11.50 7.85 -5.98
N TYR A 70 -10.67 8.74 -6.54
CA TYR A 70 -9.24 8.42 -6.79
C TYR A 70 -8.36 8.47 -5.55
N ASN A 71 -8.88 8.97 -4.43
CA ASN A 71 -8.16 9.11 -3.16
C ASN A 71 -8.77 8.25 -2.03
N THR A 72 -9.69 7.35 -2.37
CA THR A 72 -10.40 6.51 -1.41
C THR A 72 -9.82 5.11 -1.42
N PHE A 73 -9.08 4.77 -0.37
CA PHE A 73 -8.43 3.49 -0.19
C PHE A 73 -9.16 2.63 0.85
N ARG A 74 -8.90 1.33 0.81
CA ARG A 74 -9.28 0.38 1.86
C ARG A 74 -8.07 -0.39 2.35
N PHE A 75 -8.20 -1.00 3.51
CA PHE A 75 -7.16 -1.81 4.11
C PHE A 75 -7.74 -3.18 4.43
N ASN A 76 -7.14 -4.19 3.82
CA ASN A 76 -7.59 -5.57 3.89
C ASN A 76 -6.63 -6.36 4.76
N THR A 77 -7.15 -6.95 5.83
CA THR A 77 -6.38 -7.78 6.77
C THR A 77 -7.00 -9.18 6.89
N SER A 78 -6.43 -10.01 7.76
CA SER A 78 -6.81 -11.41 7.90
C SER A 78 -6.94 -11.79 9.35
N ILE A 79 -7.99 -12.52 9.71
CA ILE A 79 -8.09 -13.18 11.02
C ILE A 79 -6.94 -14.16 11.29
N TYR A 80 -6.23 -14.57 10.24
CA TYR A 80 -5.08 -15.47 10.34
C TYR A 80 -3.75 -14.72 10.52
N SER A 81 -3.77 -13.39 10.54
CA SER A 81 -2.56 -12.61 10.78
C SER A 81 -2.13 -12.82 12.25
N SER A 82 -1.01 -13.49 12.46
CA SER A 82 -0.48 -13.73 13.80
C SER A 82 0.20 -12.45 14.30
N GLN A 83 -0.54 -11.56 14.95
CA GLN A 83 0.07 -10.45 15.68
C GLN A 83 0.55 -10.99 17.03
N GLN A 84 1.83 -11.35 17.11
CA GLN A 84 2.47 -11.70 18.38
C GLN A 84 2.55 -10.47 19.33
N ASP A 85 2.56 -9.27 18.74
CA ASP A 85 2.53 -7.99 19.43
C ASP A 85 1.81 -6.94 18.55
N ASN A 86 0.75 -6.31 19.07
CA ASN A 86 0.01 -5.26 18.34
C ASN A 86 0.67 -3.88 18.44
N THR A 87 1.89 -3.76 18.99
CA THR A 87 2.60 -2.49 19.14
C THR A 87 2.73 -1.72 17.81
N TYR A 88 2.88 -2.41 16.69
CA TYR A 88 3.08 -1.80 15.37
C TYR A 88 1.86 -1.86 14.44
N GLY A 89 0.74 -2.38 14.94
CA GLY A 89 -0.50 -2.55 14.21
C GLY A 89 -0.51 -3.77 13.28
N GLU A 90 -1.72 -4.17 12.88
CA GLU A 90 -1.92 -5.31 11.99
C GLU A 90 -1.32 -5.08 10.60
N GLN A 91 -0.67 -6.10 10.04
CA GLN A 91 -0.22 -6.09 8.66
C GLN A 91 -1.35 -6.45 7.70
N GLY A 92 -1.44 -5.73 6.58
CA GLY A 92 -2.46 -5.95 5.55
C GLY A 92 -2.11 -5.28 4.24
N ALA A 93 -3.02 -5.39 3.29
CA ALA A 93 -2.89 -4.79 1.96
C ALA A 93 -3.73 -3.51 1.88
N ILE A 94 -3.10 -2.41 1.45
CA ILE A 94 -3.84 -1.24 0.98
C ILE A 94 -4.39 -1.57 -0.41
N THR A 95 -5.67 -1.29 -0.63
CA THR A 95 -6.34 -1.49 -1.91
C THR A 95 -7.03 -0.22 -2.40
N TRP A 96 -7.19 -0.12 -3.70
CA TRP A 96 -8.01 0.90 -4.37
C TRP A 96 -8.90 0.22 -5.40
N ILE A 97 -10.10 0.74 -5.58
CA ILE A 97 -11.05 0.23 -6.57
C ILE A 97 -10.86 1.00 -7.87
N LEU A 98 -10.30 0.33 -8.87
CA LEU A 98 -10.23 0.82 -10.24
C LEU A 98 -11.64 0.85 -10.84
N PRO A 99 -12.18 2.04 -11.21
CA PRO A 99 -13.49 2.13 -11.84
C PRO A 99 -13.51 1.38 -13.18
N SER A 100 -14.56 0.60 -13.42
CA SER A 100 -14.79 -0.06 -14.72
C SER A 100 -15.98 0.59 -15.43
N ALA A 101 -15.95 0.64 -16.76
CA ALA A 101 -17.03 1.24 -17.56
C ALA A 101 -18.36 0.45 -17.50
N GLY A 102 -18.36 -0.75 -16.93
CA GLY A 102 -19.48 -1.70 -16.91
C GLY A 102 -20.11 -1.98 -15.54
N GLY A 103 -19.67 -1.31 -14.47
CA GLY A 103 -20.23 -1.51 -13.12
C GLY A 103 -19.16 -1.62 -12.05
N GLU A 104 -19.21 -2.70 -11.25
CA GLU A 104 -18.31 -2.89 -10.11
C GLU A 104 -16.84 -2.78 -10.55
N GLY A 105 -16.08 -1.94 -9.84
CA GLY A 105 -14.67 -1.74 -10.10
C GLY A 105 -13.82 -2.89 -9.56
N TYR A 106 -12.55 -2.94 -9.98
CA TYR A 106 -11.62 -3.98 -9.55
C TYR A 106 -10.79 -3.49 -8.37
N SER A 107 -10.79 -4.24 -7.26
CA SER A 107 -9.95 -3.94 -6.10
C SER A 107 -8.52 -4.41 -6.35
N ASN A 108 -7.64 -3.46 -6.66
CA ASN A 108 -6.22 -3.72 -6.86
C ASN A 108 -5.42 -3.39 -5.60
N PRO A 109 -4.49 -4.24 -5.16
CA PRO A 109 -3.66 -3.96 -4.00
C PRO A 109 -2.36 -3.23 -4.35
N LEU A 110 -1.76 -2.63 -3.32
CA LEU A 110 -0.44 -2.01 -3.36
C LEU A 110 0.68 -3.08 -3.44
N LYS A 111 1.65 -2.85 -4.33
CA LYS A 111 2.87 -3.64 -4.51
C LYS A 111 4.08 -2.73 -4.68
N PHE A 112 5.20 -3.08 -4.08
CA PHE A 112 6.47 -2.41 -4.34
C PHE A 112 7.13 -2.98 -5.60
N VAL A 113 7.46 -2.08 -6.52
CA VAL A 113 8.34 -2.34 -7.66
C VAL A 113 9.74 -1.86 -7.32
N TYR A 114 10.69 -2.77 -7.41
CA TYR A 114 12.09 -2.54 -7.08
C TYR A 114 12.92 -2.32 -8.34
N ASN A 115 13.93 -1.45 -8.24
CA ASN A 115 14.96 -1.30 -9.25
C ASN A 115 16.31 -1.69 -8.62
N THR A 116 16.99 -2.68 -9.20
CA THR A 116 18.27 -3.19 -8.67
C THR A 116 19.40 -2.17 -8.67
N ALA A 117 19.25 -1.06 -9.42
CA ALA A 117 20.20 0.04 -9.47
C ALA A 117 19.82 1.23 -8.58
N SER A 118 18.80 1.10 -7.70
CA SER A 118 18.32 2.17 -6.83
C SER A 118 17.90 1.65 -5.46
N ASN A 119 18.13 2.43 -4.41
CA ASN A 119 17.55 2.16 -3.09
C ASN A 119 16.15 2.76 -2.92
N VAL A 120 15.46 3.14 -3.99
CA VAL A 120 14.10 3.68 -3.95
C VAL A 120 13.18 2.72 -4.69
N ALA A 121 12.20 2.16 -3.96
CA ALA A 121 11.13 1.34 -4.52
C ALA A 121 9.87 2.19 -4.77
N LEU A 122 9.16 1.89 -5.85
CA LEU A 122 7.92 2.56 -6.24
C LEU A 122 6.72 1.70 -5.84
N PRO A 123 5.87 2.14 -4.90
CA PRO A 123 4.57 1.55 -4.66
C PRO A 123 3.62 1.82 -5.83
N LEU A 124 3.12 0.73 -6.43
CA LEU A 124 2.08 0.74 -7.45
C LEU A 124 0.86 -0.01 -6.93
N ILE A 125 -0.32 0.42 -7.36
CA ILE A 125 -1.57 -0.33 -7.21
C ILE A 125 -1.79 -1.03 -8.55
N GLU A 126 -1.89 -2.35 -8.54
CA GLU A 126 -1.98 -3.13 -9.78
C GLU A 126 -2.62 -4.51 -9.54
N PRO A 127 -3.08 -5.22 -10.58
CA PRO A 127 -3.73 -6.52 -10.45
C PRO A 127 -2.73 -7.63 -10.10
N VAL A 128 -2.39 -7.77 -8.81
CA VAL A 128 -1.47 -8.80 -8.29
C VAL A 128 -2.09 -9.58 -7.14
N ASN A 129 -1.61 -10.82 -6.95
CA ASN A 129 -2.07 -11.70 -5.87
C ASN A 129 -1.18 -11.66 -4.61
N ASP A 130 -0.01 -11.04 -4.69
CA ASP A 130 1.02 -11.04 -3.65
C ASP A 130 1.37 -9.61 -3.20
N PRO A 131 0.43 -8.91 -2.53
CA PRO A 131 0.60 -7.50 -2.21
C PRO A 131 1.75 -7.24 -1.24
N THR A 132 2.29 -6.02 -1.27
CA THR A 132 3.19 -5.57 -0.21
C THR A 132 2.39 -5.31 1.06
N LEU A 133 2.70 -6.07 2.10
CA LEU A 133 2.08 -5.88 3.41
C LEU A 133 2.63 -4.64 4.10
N VAL A 134 1.72 -3.80 4.57
CA VAL A 134 1.98 -2.59 5.34
C VAL A 134 1.14 -2.60 6.60
N SER A 135 1.44 -1.74 7.57
CA SER A 135 0.63 -1.55 8.75
C SER A 135 0.35 -0.08 9.03
N PHE A 136 -0.68 0.19 9.82
CA PHE A 136 -0.90 1.50 10.41
C PHE A 136 -0.60 1.44 11.90
N ASN A 137 0.30 2.29 12.36
CA ASN A 137 0.62 2.42 13.77
C ASN A 137 -0.67 2.71 14.58
N PRO A 138 -0.98 1.93 15.64
CA PRO A 138 -2.23 2.10 16.38
C PRO A 138 -2.34 3.42 17.14
N GLN A 139 -1.22 4.05 17.50
CA GLN A 139 -1.19 5.26 18.32
C GLN A 139 -1.37 6.53 17.48
N ASP A 140 -0.79 6.58 16.28
CA ASP A 140 -0.78 7.81 15.47
C ASP A 140 -1.23 7.63 14.01
N GLY A 141 -1.60 6.41 13.62
CA GLY A 141 -2.11 6.10 12.28
C GLY A 141 -1.07 6.19 11.17
N ARG A 142 0.23 6.28 11.49
CA ARG A 142 1.28 6.32 10.47
C ARG A 142 1.42 4.99 9.76
N LEU A 143 1.50 5.07 8.44
CA LEU A 143 1.79 3.96 7.55
C LEU A 143 3.23 3.50 7.75
N SER A 144 3.43 2.21 7.91
CA SER A 144 4.76 1.61 8.09
C SER A 144 4.88 0.31 7.30
N VAL A 145 6.13 -0.10 7.05
CA VAL A 145 6.46 -1.47 6.65
C VAL A 145 7.12 -2.13 7.84
N GLN A 146 6.73 -3.36 8.16
CA GLN A 146 7.32 -4.11 9.27
C GLN A 146 8.31 -5.17 8.76
N SER A 147 9.35 -5.45 9.55
CA SER A 147 10.26 -6.59 9.37
C SER A 147 10.53 -7.25 10.72
N TYR A 148 10.95 -8.52 10.68
CA TYR A 148 11.35 -9.32 11.84
C TYR A 148 12.87 -9.49 11.97
N ILE A 149 13.61 -9.04 10.96
CA ILE A 149 15.06 -9.16 10.87
C ILE A 149 15.66 -7.75 10.84
N ASP A 150 16.63 -7.51 11.71
CA ASP A 150 17.48 -6.31 11.71
C ASP A 150 18.93 -6.72 11.44
N ASP A 151 19.32 -6.59 10.18
CA ASP A 151 20.65 -6.89 9.64
C ASP A 151 21.61 -5.69 9.74
N SER A 152 21.21 -4.60 10.40
CA SER A 152 22.07 -3.43 10.62
C SER A 152 23.02 -3.57 11.82
N VAL A 153 22.90 -4.66 12.58
CA VAL A 153 23.68 -4.97 13.79
C VAL A 153 24.31 -6.36 13.71
N SER A 154 25.37 -6.58 14.49
CA SER A 154 26.08 -7.87 14.59
C SER A 154 26.21 -8.30 16.06
N PRO A 155 25.65 -9.46 16.48
CA PRO A 155 24.90 -10.42 15.65
C PRO A 155 23.58 -9.85 15.13
N ILE A 156 23.07 -10.40 14.03
CA ILE A 156 21.76 -10.04 13.46
C ILE A 156 20.70 -10.11 14.57
N ALA A 157 19.96 -9.03 14.75
CA ALA A 157 18.89 -8.99 15.73
C ALA A 157 17.57 -9.48 15.11
N VAL A 158 16.75 -10.11 15.94
CA VAL A 158 15.42 -10.61 15.58
C VAL A 158 14.36 -9.94 16.45
N GLY A 159 13.22 -9.64 15.86
CA GLY A 159 12.12 -8.96 16.53
C GLY A 159 11.33 -8.09 15.57
N GLN A 160 10.02 -7.98 15.82
CA GLN A 160 9.14 -7.15 15.01
C GLN A 160 9.54 -5.68 15.16
N LYS A 161 9.67 -4.98 14.04
CA LYS A 161 10.01 -3.56 14.00
C LYS A 161 9.28 -2.88 12.84
N ALA A 162 8.70 -1.72 13.12
CA ALA A 162 8.10 -0.85 12.11
C ALA A 162 9.12 0.15 11.55
N TYR A 163 9.07 0.38 10.24
CA TYR A 163 9.91 1.32 9.53
C TYR A 163 9.05 2.38 8.84
N TYR A 164 9.48 3.65 8.95
CA TYR A 164 8.83 4.83 8.38
C TYR A 164 9.79 5.51 7.40
N ARG A 165 9.96 4.91 6.23
CA ARG A 165 10.93 5.30 5.20
C ARG A 165 10.25 5.79 3.93
N TRP A 166 9.15 6.51 4.11
CA TRP A 166 8.39 7.08 3.01
C TRP A 166 9.02 8.37 2.52
N ALA A 167 8.96 8.59 1.21
CA ALA A 167 9.37 9.83 0.58
C ALA A 167 8.47 10.16 -0.60
N ILE A 168 8.30 11.45 -0.89
CA ILE A 168 7.69 11.92 -2.13
C ILE A 168 8.79 12.27 -3.11
N CYS A 169 8.79 11.64 -4.28
CA CYS A 169 9.84 11.79 -5.28
C CYS A 169 9.24 12.04 -6.66
N LYS A 170 10.00 12.69 -7.56
CA LYS A 170 9.72 12.67 -9.00
C LYS A 170 10.04 11.28 -9.54
N ILE A 171 9.12 10.67 -10.26
CA ILE A 171 9.27 9.34 -10.86
C ILE A 171 9.08 9.39 -12.36
N ASN A 172 9.61 8.37 -13.05
CA ASN A 172 9.26 8.00 -14.40
C ASN A 172 9.04 6.49 -14.41
N TYR A 173 7.81 6.05 -14.69
CA TYR A 173 7.47 4.64 -14.83
C TYR A 173 6.84 4.42 -16.19
N SER A 174 7.51 3.68 -17.07
CA SER A 174 7.02 3.39 -18.43
C SER A 174 6.61 4.64 -19.24
N GLY A 175 7.28 5.77 -19.01
CA GLY A 175 6.97 7.05 -19.67
C GLY A 175 6.01 7.96 -18.90
N TYR A 176 5.35 7.47 -17.84
CA TYR A 176 4.49 8.26 -16.97
C TYR A 176 5.33 8.99 -15.92
N GLN A 177 5.24 10.32 -15.92
CA GLN A 177 6.00 11.19 -15.02
C GLN A 177 5.10 11.80 -13.95
N TYR A 178 5.41 11.52 -12.68
CA TYR A 178 4.63 11.98 -11.53
C TYR A 178 5.52 12.46 -10.38
N VAL A 179 4.90 13.18 -9.45
CA VAL A 179 5.41 13.34 -8.09
C VAL A 179 4.62 12.37 -7.20
N ALA A 180 5.28 11.36 -6.65
CA ALA A 180 4.61 10.21 -6.04
C ALA A 180 5.29 9.70 -4.77
N LEU A 181 4.52 8.97 -3.97
CA LEU A 181 5.00 8.23 -2.82
C LEU A 181 5.97 7.14 -3.27
N ASN A 182 7.07 7.00 -2.56
CA ASN A 182 8.11 6.02 -2.75
C ASN A 182 8.59 5.50 -1.39
N TRP A 183 9.22 4.33 -1.41
CA TRP A 183 9.82 3.69 -0.25
C TRP A 183 11.34 3.68 -0.36
N ILE A 184 12.04 4.19 0.66
CA ILE A 184 13.50 4.15 0.74
C ILE A 184 13.91 2.82 1.37
N GLN A 185 14.71 2.04 0.63
CA GLN A 185 15.30 0.79 1.06
C GLN A 185 16.55 1.05 1.91
N GLY A 186 16.67 0.33 3.03
CA GLY A 186 17.75 0.51 3.99
C GLY A 186 17.66 1.83 4.78
N SER A 187 18.72 2.16 5.51
CA SER A 187 18.82 3.36 6.36
C SER A 187 19.47 4.57 5.68
N GLY A 188 19.99 4.40 4.46
CA GLY A 188 20.63 5.46 3.68
C GLY A 188 19.64 6.48 3.14
N LYS A 189 20.16 7.62 2.67
CA LYS A 189 19.36 8.61 1.92
C LYS A 189 18.87 8.03 0.61
N ALA A 190 17.73 8.52 0.12
CA ALA A 190 17.23 8.18 -1.21
C ALA A 190 18.28 8.54 -2.29
N GLN A 191 18.53 7.60 -3.21
CA GLN A 191 19.40 7.82 -4.36
C GLN A 191 18.80 8.84 -5.35
N ASN A 192 17.47 8.89 -5.44
CA ASN A 192 16.79 9.90 -6.25
C ASN A 192 16.83 11.25 -5.52
N PRO A 193 17.53 12.27 -6.05
CA PRO A 193 17.76 13.53 -5.35
C PRO A 193 16.50 14.40 -5.25
N SER A 194 15.41 14.06 -5.96
CA SER A 194 14.12 14.77 -5.83
C SER A 194 13.31 14.34 -4.62
N CYS A 195 13.72 13.27 -3.93
CA CYS A 195 12.96 12.71 -2.82
C CYS A 195 12.95 13.63 -1.60
N VAL A 196 11.77 13.86 -1.05
CA VAL A 196 11.54 14.53 0.22
C VAL A 196 10.93 13.53 1.20
N GLU A 197 11.60 13.25 2.31
CA GLU A 197 11.08 12.34 3.33
C GLU A 197 9.78 12.85 3.95
N VAL A 198 8.84 11.93 4.16
CA VAL A 198 7.51 12.21 4.73
C VAL A 198 7.10 11.09 5.67
N ASP A 199 6.12 11.38 6.52
CA ASP A 199 5.27 10.36 7.09
C ASP A 199 3.95 10.32 6.31
N ILE A 200 3.33 9.16 6.19
CA ILE A 200 1.97 9.02 5.63
C ILE A 200 1.05 8.60 6.76
N VAL A 201 -0.11 9.24 6.89
CA VAL A 201 -1.12 8.90 7.90
C VAL A 201 -2.44 8.53 7.25
N ARG A 202 -3.14 7.57 7.85
CA ARG A 202 -4.51 7.22 7.46
C ARG A 202 -5.52 8.18 8.08
N LYS A 203 -6.45 8.68 7.26
CA LYS A 203 -7.61 9.47 7.71
C LYS A 203 -8.90 8.87 7.16
N PHE A 204 -9.74 8.32 8.03
CA PHE A 204 -11.06 7.79 7.63
C PHE A 204 -11.96 8.90 7.07
N ILE A 205 -12.80 8.54 6.10
CA ILE A 205 -13.78 9.42 5.42
C ILE A 205 -15.14 9.28 6.09
#